data_AF-A0AAD6K867-F1
#
_entry.id   AF-A0AAD6K867-F1
#
_cell.length_a   1.000
_cell.length_b   1.000
_cell.length_c   1.000
_cell.angle_alpha   90.00
_cell.angle_beta   90.00
_cell.angle_gamma   90.00
#
_symmetry.space_group_name_H-M   'P 1'
#
loop_
_entity.id
_entity.type
_entity.pdbx_description
1 polymer ?
#
loop_
_entity_poly.entity_id
_entity_poly.type
_entity_poly.pdbx_seq_one_letter_code
_entity_poly.pdbx_strand_id
1 'polypeptide(L)'
;MDSPDQFVEDYISNLSTIPLNLSKPLWEMHILNVKTLDAEAIAVFRIHHSLGDGASLISLLLACTRQTSDPDALPSIPARQRAGSHFSGGVWWLFFAIWTMLRLIWNTLVDLVLFLATMLYLEDTKTPLKGAYGVELKPKRFVHRTVSLDDIKLVKNAMNMTINDAIMGVTQAGLSRYLNRKYGDQSEIEDVENGKKNKIPKNIRLRASVLVNVRPTPGIQLFGAKASAAMARRVVSNTTLAFSNVVGPVEEISFYGHPVAYIAPSVYGSPHALTIHFQSYGSKMTIVLAVDPDVIPDPHELCDDLEKSLEIIKDGALVI
;
A
#
# COMPACT_ATOMS: atom_id res chain seq x y z
N MET A 1 21.12 -9.29 -21.80
CA MET A 1 20.14 -9.40 -20.71
C MET A 1 18.82 -9.70 -21.37
N ASP A 2 18.23 -10.85 -21.11
CA ASP A 2 17.04 -11.31 -21.85
C ASP A 2 15.75 -10.63 -21.38
N SER A 3 15.77 -9.97 -20.21
CA SER A 3 14.75 -9.02 -19.75
C SER A 3 15.37 -7.95 -18.82
N PRO A 4 15.47 -6.68 -19.24
CA PRO A 4 15.98 -5.58 -18.40
C PRO A 4 15.17 -5.35 -17.13
N ASP A 5 13.84 -5.46 -17.22
CA ASP A 5 12.93 -5.33 -16.08
C ASP A 5 13.18 -6.44 -15.04
N GLN A 6 13.32 -7.68 -15.49
CA GLN A 6 13.63 -8.80 -14.61
C GLN A 6 14.98 -8.61 -13.89
N PHE A 7 15.99 -8.07 -14.57
CA PHE A 7 17.27 -7.74 -13.92
C PHE A 7 17.09 -6.74 -12.77
N VAL A 8 16.28 -5.70 -12.97
CA VAL A 8 15.99 -4.70 -11.92
C VAL A 8 15.24 -5.35 -10.75
N GLU A 9 14.23 -6.17 -11.03
CA GLU A 9 13.49 -6.91 -10.01
C GLU A 9 14.39 -7.82 -9.17
N ASP A 10 15.23 -8.63 -9.84
CA ASP A 10 16.16 -9.56 -9.19
C ASP A 10 17.20 -8.81 -8.35
N TYR A 11 17.69 -7.67 -8.85
CA TYR A 11 18.62 -6.80 -8.13
C TYR A 11 18.00 -6.26 -6.84
N ILE A 12 16.80 -5.68 -6.91
CA ILE A 12 16.09 -5.13 -5.75
C ILE A 12 15.70 -6.25 -4.78
N SER A 13 15.31 -7.42 -5.30
CA SER A 13 15.00 -8.60 -4.48
C SER A 13 16.22 -9.04 -3.67
N ASN A 14 17.39 -9.13 -4.30
CA ASN A 14 18.64 -9.45 -3.62
C ASN A 14 18.98 -8.39 -2.56
N LEU A 15 18.82 -7.09 -2.85
CA LEU A 15 19.03 -6.03 -1.86
C LEU A 15 18.18 -6.19 -0.61
N SER A 16 16.95 -6.74 -0.71
CA SER A 16 16.09 -6.97 0.46
C SER A 16 16.66 -7.97 1.47
N THR A 17 17.61 -8.82 1.05
CA THR A 17 18.24 -9.85 1.89
C THR A 17 19.53 -9.39 2.59
N ILE A 18 20.17 -8.34 2.09
CA ILE A 18 21.48 -7.89 2.56
C ILE A 18 21.29 -6.81 3.62
N PRO A 19 21.67 -6.96 4.90
CA PRO A 19 21.48 -5.91 5.89
C PRO A 19 22.26 -4.63 5.53
N LEU A 20 21.71 -3.47 5.87
CA LEU A 20 22.42 -2.20 5.74
C LEU A 20 23.64 -2.17 6.69
N ASN A 21 24.74 -1.58 6.22
CA ASN A 21 25.94 -1.47 7.04
C ASN A 21 25.76 -0.42 8.15
N LEU A 22 25.71 -0.88 9.40
CA LEU A 22 25.49 -0.02 10.58
C LEU A 22 26.67 0.93 10.88
N SER A 23 27.83 0.75 10.25
CA SER A 23 28.97 1.68 10.35
C SER A 23 28.88 2.86 9.37
N LYS A 24 27.86 2.91 8.52
CA LYS A 24 27.58 4.00 7.57
C LYS A 24 26.21 4.62 7.87
N PRO A 25 25.89 5.81 7.32
CA PRO A 25 24.51 6.30 7.31
C PRO A 25 23.57 5.22 6.77
N LEU A 26 22.42 5.03 7.41
CA LEU A 26 21.50 3.91 7.12
C LEU A 26 20.67 4.13 5.84
N TRP A 27 21.30 4.59 4.78
CA TRP A 27 20.72 4.78 3.47
C TRP A 27 21.77 4.52 2.38
N GLU A 28 21.31 4.02 1.24
CA GLU A 28 22.12 3.72 0.06
C GLU A 28 21.35 4.16 -1.20
N MET A 29 22.07 4.62 -2.21
CA MET A 29 21.52 4.95 -3.53
C MET A 29 22.28 4.13 -4.58
N HIS A 30 21.54 3.41 -5.42
CA HIS A 30 22.08 2.59 -6.48
C HIS A 30 21.55 3.11 -7.81
N ILE A 31 22.44 3.46 -8.73
CA ILE A 31 22.07 3.90 -10.07
C ILE A 31 22.32 2.73 -11.02
N LEU A 32 21.25 2.19 -11.58
CA LEU A 32 21.27 1.12 -12.56
C LEU A 32 21.09 1.74 -13.95
N ASN A 33 22.16 1.75 -14.74
CA ASN A 33 22.12 2.22 -16.13
C ASN A 33 21.58 1.12 -17.04
N VAL A 34 20.30 0.77 -16.85
CA VAL A 34 19.57 -0.27 -17.56
C VAL A 34 18.27 0.34 -18.06
N LYS A 35 18.06 0.29 -19.38
CA LYS A 35 16.85 0.76 -20.03
C LYS A 35 15.73 -0.27 -19.85
N THR A 36 14.70 0.09 -19.12
CA THR A 36 13.48 -0.69 -18.92
C THR A 36 12.40 -0.23 -19.90
N LEU A 37 11.21 -0.84 -19.82
CA LEU A 37 10.05 -0.37 -20.60
C LEU A 37 9.61 1.05 -20.20
N ASP A 38 9.77 1.40 -18.92
CA ASP A 38 9.26 2.66 -18.35
C ASP A 38 10.30 3.79 -18.27
N ALA A 39 11.60 3.47 -18.27
CA ALA A 39 12.67 4.45 -18.02
C ALA A 39 14.02 4.10 -18.68
N GLU A 40 14.82 5.12 -18.98
CA GLU A 40 16.18 4.94 -19.54
C GLU A 40 17.21 4.44 -18.51
N ALA A 41 16.99 4.74 -17.23
CA ALA A 41 17.82 4.30 -16.11
C ALA A 41 17.00 4.27 -14.81
N ILE A 42 17.42 3.47 -13.83
CA ILE A 42 16.72 3.28 -12.55
C ILE A 42 17.59 3.75 -11.39
N ALA A 43 17.03 4.58 -10.50
CA ALA A 43 17.63 4.93 -9.23
C ALA A 43 16.91 4.19 -8.08
N VAL A 44 17.61 3.31 -7.38
CA VAL A 44 17.10 2.59 -6.22
C VAL A 44 17.59 3.28 -4.95
N PHE A 45 16.67 3.87 -4.20
CA PHE A 45 16.92 4.46 -2.89
C PHE A 45 16.50 3.49 -1.80
N ARG A 46 17.48 3.03 -1.02
CA ARG A 46 17.25 2.11 0.09
C ARG A 46 17.48 2.85 1.39
N ILE A 47 16.46 2.97 2.24
CA ILE A 47 16.50 3.81 3.44
C ILE A 47 15.98 3.00 4.62
N HIS A 48 16.71 3.00 5.74
CA HIS A 48 16.24 2.41 6.97
C HIS A 48 15.10 3.23 7.58
N HIS A 49 14.03 2.55 8.02
CA HIS A 49 12.79 3.19 8.48
C HIS A 49 12.96 4.07 9.74
N SER A 50 14.09 3.99 10.44
CA SER A 50 14.44 4.91 11.52
C SER A 50 14.73 6.34 11.05
N LEU A 51 15.09 6.53 9.77
CA LEU A 51 15.41 7.84 9.20
C LEU A 51 14.15 8.63 8.83
N GLY A 52 13.03 7.96 8.56
CA GLY A 52 11.79 8.60 8.19
C GLY A 52 10.68 7.61 7.86
N ASP A 53 9.45 8.09 7.95
CA ASP A 53 8.25 7.45 7.44
C ASP A 53 7.96 7.87 5.99
N GLY A 54 6.99 7.22 5.34
CA GLY A 54 6.63 7.52 3.94
C GLY A 54 6.38 9.01 3.66
N ALA A 55 5.69 9.73 4.56
CA ALA A 55 5.45 11.16 4.37
C ALA A 55 6.73 12.00 4.48
N SER A 56 7.64 11.69 5.41
CA SER A 56 8.93 12.38 5.50
C SER A 56 9.83 12.09 4.30
N LEU A 57 9.79 10.85 3.79
CA LEU A 57 10.57 10.46 2.61
C LEU A 57 10.06 11.14 1.34
N ILE A 58 8.75 11.30 1.17
CA ILE A 58 8.21 12.11 0.07
C ILE A 58 8.60 13.57 0.24
N SER A 59 8.48 14.17 1.43
CA SER A 59 8.94 15.55 1.65
C SER A 59 10.43 15.74 1.32
N LEU A 60 11.27 14.75 1.65
CA LEU A 60 12.68 14.74 1.26
C LEU A 60 12.85 14.69 -0.25
N LEU A 61 12.13 13.80 -0.94
CA LEU A 61 12.15 13.69 -2.40
C LEU A 61 11.78 15.03 -3.06
N LEU A 62 10.74 15.70 -2.57
CA LEU A 62 10.30 17.00 -3.09
C LEU A 62 11.34 18.09 -2.86
N ALA A 63 11.99 18.12 -1.70
CA ALA A 63 13.07 19.06 -1.42
C ALA A 63 14.28 18.86 -2.36
N CYS A 64 14.56 17.61 -2.73
CA CYS A 64 15.66 17.22 -3.61
C CYS A 64 15.32 17.28 -5.12
N THR A 65 14.10 17.64 -5.50
CA THR A 65 13.65 17.66 -6.90
C THR A 65 13.11 19.03 -7.29
N ARG A 66 12.95 19.26 -8.60
CA ARG A 66 12.39 20.48 -9.17
C ARG A 66 11.32 20.13 -10.19
N GLN A 67 10.41 21.06 -10.46
CA GLN A 67 9.42 20.81 -11.52
C GLN A 67 10.15 20.68 -12.87
N THR A 68 9.66 19.79 -13.73
CA THR A 68 10.22 19.61 -15.07
C THR A 68 9.92 20.82 -15.97
N SER A 69 8.79 21.49 -15.74
CA SER A 69 8.38 22.72 -16.43
C SER A 69 9.06 23.99 -15.93
N ASP A 70 9.48 24.01 -14.66
CA ASP A 70 10.14 25.14 -14.01
C ASP A 70 11.26 24.65 -13.08
N PRO A 71 12.53 24.69 -13.54
CA PRO A 71 13.68 24.18 -12.79
C PRO A 71 13.96 24.88 -11.46
N ASP A 72 13.42 26.07 -11.22
CA ASP A 72 13.62 26.80 -9.96
C ASP A 72 12.48 26.53 -8.96
N ALA A 73 11.35 25.99 -9.42
CA ALA A 73 10.19 25.70 -8.60
C ALA A 73 10.27 24.35 -7.88
N LEU A 74 9.83 24.35 -6.62
CA LEU A 74 9.59 23.12 -5.87
C LEU A 74 8.25 22.49 -6.29
N PRO A 75 8.17 21.14 -6.35
CA PRO A 75 6.90 20.46 -6.59
C PRO A 75 5.96 20.55 -5.39
N SER A 76 4.66 20.45 -5.65
CA SER A 76 3.60 20.59 -4.65
C SER A 76 2.89 19.26 -4.37
N ILE A 77 2.44 19.07 -3.13
CA ILE A 77 1.49 18.00 -2.75
C ILE A 77 0.09 18.63 -2.73
N PRO A 78 -0.95 17.96 -3.24
CA PRO A 78 -2.29 18.53 -3.24
C PRO A 78 -2.75 18.83 -1.80
N ALA A 79 -3.06 20.10 -1.54
CA ALA A 79 -3.54 20.54 -0.24
C ALA A 79 -4.95 20.00 0.02
N ARG A 80 -5.17 19.36 1.18
CA ARG A 80 -6.51 18.95 1.59
C ARG A 80 -7.35 20.19 1.90
N GLN A 81 -8.27 20.56 1.00
CA GLN A 81 -9.25 21.59 1.28
C GLN A 81 -10.13 21.13 2.45
N ARG A 82 -10.06 21.83 3.57
CA ARG A 82 -11.02 21.64 4.67
C ARG A 82 -12.34 22.20 4.19
N ALA A 83 -13.34 21.35 4.02
CA ALA A 83 -14.71 21.81 3.84
C ALA A 83 -15.09 22.65 5.06
N GLY A 84 -15.32 23.95 4.86
CA GLY A 84 -15.79 24.83 5.92
C GLY A 84 -17.18 24.38 6.32
N SER A 85 -17.34 23.83 7.52
CA SER A 85 -18.66 23.51 8.04
C SER A 85 -19.33 24.78 8.53
N HIS A 86 -20.25 25.34 7.74
CA HIS A 86 -21.21 26.32 8.22
C HIS A 86 -22.29 25.56 9.01
N PHE A 87 -22.18 25.54 10.34
CA PHE A 87 -23.27 25.06 11.20
C PHE A 87 -24.14 26.25 11.62
N SER A 88 -25.38 26.28 11.13
CA SER A 88 -26.41 27.22 11.62
C SER A 88 -26.84 26.78 13.03
N GLY A 89 -26.59 27.64 14.02
CA GLY A 89 -26.76 27.34 15.44
C GLY A 89 -28.20 27.08 15.87
N GLY A 90 -28.42 25.93 16.52
CA GLY A 90 -29.65 25.56 17.22
C GLY A 90 -29.39 24.37 18.17
N VAL A 91 -30.29 24.13 19.14
CA VAL A 91 -30.17 23.07 20.16
C VAL A 91 -29.96 21.67 19.55
N TRP A 92 -30.51 21.44 18.35
CA TRP A 92 -30.32 20.20 17.58
C TRP A 92 -28.85 19.88 17.28
N TRP A 93 -28.01 20.90 17.06
CA TRP A 93 -26.58 20.68 16.85
C TRP A 93 -25.91 20.05 18.07
N LEU A 94 -26.29 20.44 19.29
CA LEU A 94 -25.74 19.88 20.52
C LEU A 94 -26.10 18.39 20.64
N PHE A 95 -27.34 18.02 20.30
CA PHE A 95 -27.77 16.62 20.27
C PHE A 95 -26.97 15.81 19.24
N PHE A 96 -26.84 16.30 18.00
CA PHE A 96 -26.03 15.63 16.97
C PHE A 96 -24.56 15.53 17.39
N ALA A 97 -23.99 16.56 18.00
CA ALA A 97 -22.62 16.55 18.50
C ALA A 97 -22.44 15.48 19.59
N ILE A 98 -23.32 15.43 20.60
CA ILE A 98 -23.28 14.40 21.65
C ILE A 98 -23.43 13.00 21.05
N TRP A 99 -24.38 12.80 20.13
CA TRP A 99 -24.57 11.51 19.46
C TRP A 99 -23.34 11.08 18.67
N THR A 100 -22.73 11.99 17.91
CA THR A 100 -21.49 11.71 17.17
C THR A 100 -20.33 11.39 18.12
N MET A 101 -20.22 12.06 19.25
CA MET A 101 -19.22 11.78 20.29
C MET A 101 -19.43 10.41 20.92
N LEU A 102 -20.67 10.05 21.28
CA LEU A 102 -21.00 8.73 21.83
C LEU A 102 -20.69 7.61 20.82
N ARG A 103 -21.04 7.81 19.55
CA ARG A 103 -20.71 6.87 18.46
C ARG A 103 -19.20 6.72 18.29
N LEU A 104 -18.46 7.83 18.36
CA LEU A 104 -17.00 7.82 18.28
C LEU A 104 -16.39 7.05 19.44
N ILE A 105 -16.84 7.29 20.68
CA ILE A 105 -16.38 6.56 21.88
C ILE A 105 -16.68 5.07 21.72
N TRP A 106 -17.89 4.70 21.32
CA TRP A 106 -18.28 3.31 21.14
C TRP A 106 -17.41 2.60 20.09
N ASN A 107 -17.25 3.20 18.91
CA ASN A 107 -16.39 2.65 17.86
C ASN A 107 -14.94 2.53 18.34
N THR A 108 -14.43 3.53 19.07
CA THR A 108 -13.07 3.50 19.63
C THR A 108 -12.90 2.37 20.64
N LEU A 109 -13.91 2.11 21.49
CA LEU A 109 -13.90 0.99 22.42
C LEU A 109 -13.92 -0.36 21.67
N VAL A 110 -14.76 -0.49 20.64
CA VAL A 110 -14.79 -1.69 19.80
C VAL A 110 -13.44 -1.90 19.11
N ASP A 111 -12.85 -0.86 18.53
CA ASP A 111 -11.54 -0.91 17.88
C ASP A 111 -10.43 -1.27 18.87
N LEU A 112 -10.46 -0.73 20.09
CA LEU A 112 -9.52 -1.07 21.14
C LEU A 112 -9.63 -2.55 21.54
N VAL A 113 -10.85 -3.05 21.73
CA VAL A 113 -11.10 -4.47 22.06
C VAL A 113 -10.65 -5.37 20.90
N LEU A 114 -10.96 -5.03 19.66
CA LEU A 114 -10.52 -5.76 18.47
C LEU A 114 -9.00 -5.74 18.33
N PHE A 115 -8.35 -4.60 18.58
CA PHE A 115 -6.89 -4.47 18.56
C PHE A 115 -6.24 -5.36 19.64
N LEU A 116 -6.75 -5.32 20.88
CA LEU A 116 -6.28 -6.19 21.96
C LEU A 116 -6.52 -7.67 21.64
N ALA A 117 -7.69 -8.02 21.12
CA ALA A 117 -8.00 -9.38 20.68
C ALA A 117 -7.03 -9.83 19.58
N THR A 118 -6.72 -8.95 18.62
CA THR A 118 -5.74 -9.19 17.55
C THR A 118 -4.35 -9.41 18.09
N MET A 119 -3.92 -8.69 19.13
CA MET A 119 -2.64 -8.96 19.77
C MET A 119 -2.60 -10.33 20.45
N LEU A 120 -3.68 -10.72 21.12
CA LEU A 120 -3.68 -11.90 21.96
C LEU A 120 -3.91 -13.21 21.17
N TYR A 121 -4.99 -13.28 20.39
CA TYR A 121 -5.43 -14.55 19.78
C TYR A 121 -6.20 -14.42 18.45
N LEU A 122 -6.66 -13.23 18.06
CA LEU A 122 -7.48 -13.05 16.86
C LEU A 122 -6.59 -12.99 15.62
N GLU A 123 -6.39 -14.16 15.03
CA GLU A 123 -5.64 -14.36 13.80
C GLU A 123 -6.57 -14.40 12.56
N ASP A 124 -6.10 -13.89 11.42
CA ASP A 124 -6.78 -14.05 10.13
C ASP A 124 -6.79 -15.49 9.63
N THR A 125 -7.83 -15.83 8.86
CA THR A 125 -7.96 -17.14 8.19
C THR A 125 -6.70 -17.44 7.38
N LYS A 126 -6.24 -18.68 7.42
CA LYS A 126 -5.14 -19.12 6.55
C LYS A 126 -5.64 -19.11 5.10
N THR A 127 -5.08 -18.20 4.31
CA THR A 127 -5.39 -18.04 2.88
C THR A 127 -4.10 -18.11 2.06
N PRO A 128 -4.18 -18.34 0.74
CA PRO A 128 -3.02 -18.29 -0.16
C PRO A 128 -2.27 -16.94 -0.19
N LEU A 129 -2.78 -15.90 0.47
CA LEU A 129 -2.12 -14.58 0.59
C LEU A 129 -1.35 -14.43 1.91
N LYS A 130 -1.63 -15.29 2.90
CA LYS A 130 -1.09 -15.12 4.25
C LYS A 130 0.28 -15.77 4.36
N GLY A 131 1.26 -14.96 4.75
CA GLY A 131 2.63 -15.42 4.95
C GLY A 131 2.79 -16.36 6.14
N ALA A 132 3.74 -17.30 6.02
CA ALA A 132 4.16 -18.12 7.13
C ALA A 132 5.02 -17.31 8.13
N TYR A 133 5.22 -17.85 9.33
CA TYR A 133 6.15 -17.25 10.30
C TYR A 133 7.57 -17.15 9.71
N GLY A 134 8.21 -15.99 9.85
CA GLY A 134 9.55 -15.75 9.30
C GLY A 134 9.56 -15.23 7.86
N VAL A 135 8.39 -14.99 7.25
CA VAL A 135 8.25 -14.36 5.92
C VAL A 135 8.90 -12.98 5.83
N GLU A 136 9.12 -12.32 6.97
CA GLU A 136 9.86 -11.05 7.07
C GLU A 136 11.35 -11.16 6.73
N LEU A 137 11.95 -12.36 6.85
CA LEU A 137 13.37 -12.60 6.58
C LEU A 137 13.63 -13.13 5.16
N LYS A 138 12.57 -13.48 4.43
CA LYS A 138 12.67 -14.01 3.08
C LYS A 138 12.89 -12.89 2.06
N PRO A 139 13.56 -13.19 0.92
CA PRO A 139 13.63 -12.26 -0.20
C PRO A 139 12.23 -11.82 -0.64
N LYS A 140 12.07 -10.53 -0.95
CA LYS A 140 10.83 -10.01 -1.52
C LYS A 140 11.00 -9.74 -3.00
N ARG A 141 10.00 -10.07 -3.81
CA ARG A 141 9.91 -9.57 -5.18
C ARG A 141 9.12 -8.28 -5.17
N PHE A 142 9.63 -7.28 -5.89
CA PHE A 142 9.01 -5.97 -6.01
C PHE A 142 8.60 -5.77 -7.46
N VAL A 143 7.32 -5.55 -7.69
CA VAL A 143 6.79 -5.24 -9.02
C VAL A 143 5.90 -4.02 -8.93
N HIS A 144 5.76 -3.31 -10.04
CA HIS A 144 4.85 -2.18 -10.12
C HIS A 144 4.00 -2.21 -11.39
N ARG A 145 2.84 -1.57 -11.31
CA ARG A 145 1.97 -1.29 -12.45
C ARG A 145 1.51 0.15 -12.34
N THR A 146 1.67 0.92 -13.41
CA THR A 146 1.21 2.31 -13.45
C THR A 146 -0.12 2.39 -14.19
N VAL A 147 -1.12 2.96 -13.53
CA VAL A 147 -2.46 3.20 -14.06
C VAL A 147 -2.78 4.69 -14.06
N SER A 148 -3.85 5.08 -14.76
CA SER A 148 -4.32 6.47 -14.79
C SER A 148 -4.88 6.89 -13.42
N LEU A 149 -4.35 7.97 -12.84
CA LEU A 149 -4.95 8.59 -11.65
C LEU A 149 -6.32 9.18 -11.96
N ASP A 150 -6.54 9.63 -13.20
CA ASP A 150 -7.79 10.22 -13.62
C ASP A 150 -8.91 9.17 -13.73
N ASP A 151 -8.59 7.93 -14.09
CA ASP A 151 -9.52 6.80 -14.01
C ASP A 151 -9.99 6.55 -12.58
N ILE A 152 -9.09 6.65 -11.60
CA ILE A 152 -9.43 6.53 -10.17
C ILE A 152 -10.28 7.72 -9.72
N LYS A 153 -9.96 8.94 -10.16
CA LYS A 153 -10.78 10.14 -9.88
C LYS A 153 -12.17 10.05 -10.50
N LEU A 154 -12.29 9.43 -11.67
CA LEU A 154 -13.58 9.19 -12.33
C LEU A 154 -14.45 8.28 -11.47
N VAL A 155 -13.91 7.12 -11.08
CA VAL A 155 -14.58 6.17 -10.17
C VAL A 155 -14.98 6.85 -8.86
N LYS A 156 -14.04 7.60 -8.25
CA LYS A 156 -14.29 8.40 -7.05
C LYS A 156 -15.49 9.33 -7.22
N ASN A 157 -15.53 10.10 -8.31
CA ASN A 157 -16.55 11.13 -8.54
C ASN A 157 -17.92 10.49 -8.86
N ALA A 158 -17.95 9.48 -9.73
CA ALA A 158 -19.17 8.77 -10.10
C ALA A 158 -19.84 8.09 -8.90
N MET A 159 -19.04 7.53 -7.99
CA MET A 159 -19.54 6.86 -6.78
C MET A 159 -19.65 7.78 -5.55
N ASN A 160 -19.38 9.08 -5.70
CA ASN A 160 -19.37 10.08 -4.62
C ASN A 160 -18.57 9.63 -3.38
N MET A 161 -17.34 9.15 -3.59
CA MET A 161 -16.46 8.62 -2.54
C MET A 161 -15.08 9.30 -2.55
N THR A 162 -14.13 8.82 -1.76
CA THR A 162 -12.74 9.31 -1.78
C THR A 162 -11.83 8.44 -2.65
N ILE A 163 -10.62 8.94 -2.97
CA ILE A 163 -9.61 8.14 -3.69
C ILE A 163 -9.29 6.86 -2.91
N ASN A 164 -9.21 6.93 -1.57
CA ASN A 164 -8.92 5.78 -0.72
C ASN A 164 -10.00 4.69 -0.84
N ASP A 165 -11.27 5.09 -0.92
CA ASP A 165 -12.38 4.15 -1.08
C ASP A 165 -12.30 3.46 -2.45
N ALA A 166 -11.99 4.23 -3.50
CA ALA A 166 -11.80 3.72 -4.86
C ALA A 166 -10.69 2.65 -4.92
N ILE A 167 -9.49 2.98 -4.43
CA ILE A 167 -8.35 2.05 -4.46
C ILE A 167 -8.57 0.83 -3.54
N MET A 168 -9.31 1.00 -2.44
CA MET A 168 -9.68 -0.11 -1.56
C MET A 168 -10.64 -1.07 -2.28
N GLY A 169 -11.62 -0.54 -3.01
CA GLY A 169 -12.52 -1.32 -3.85
C GLY A 169 -11.79 -2.08 -4.96
N VAL A 170 -10.87 -1.41 -5.65
CA VAL A 170 -9.99 -2.03 -6.66
C VAL A 170 -9.16 -3.15 -6.04
N THR A 171 -8.55 -2.91 -4.88
CA THR A 171 -7.76 -3.91 -4.16
C THR A 171 -8.60 -5.12 -3.76
N GLN A 172 -9.79 -4.89 -3.22
CA GLN A 172 -10.72 -5.95 -2.85
C GLN A 172 -11.17 -6.78 -4.07
N ALA A 173 -11.43 -6.14 -5.21
CA ALA A 173 -11.77 -6.82 -6.45
C ALA A 173 -10.59 -7.63 -7.02
N GLY A 174 -9.39 -7.04 -7.08
CA GLY A 174 -8.19 -7.73 -7.57
C GLY A 174 -7.79 -8.92 -6.70
N LEU A 175 -7.79 -8.77 -5.37
CA LEU A 175 -7.56 -9.89 -4.47
C LEU A 175 -8.63 -10.98 -4.58
N SER A 176 -9.89 -10.60 -4.82
CA SER A 176 -10.96 -11.58 -5.06
C SER A 176 -10.72 -12.39 -6.34
N ARG A 177 -10.24 -11.75 -7.42
CA ARG A 177 -9.88 -12.45 -8.66
C ARG A 177 -8.74 -13.44 -8.44
N TYR A 178 -7.65 -12.96 -7.81
CA TYR A 178 -6.50 -13.80 -7.49
C TYR A 178 -6.87 -15.00 -6.62
N LEU A 179 -7.65 -14.78 -5.54
CA LEU A 179 -8.09 -15.86 -4.67
C LEU A 179 -9.03 -16.83 -5.38
N ASN A 180 -9.92 -16.36 -6.24
CA ASN A 180 -10.79 -17.25 -7.03
C ASN A 180 -9.98 -18.17 -7.94
N ARG A 181 -8.89 -17.68 -8.56
CA ARG A 181 -7.98 -18.52 -9.34
C ARG A 181 -7.24 -19.52 -8.45
N LYS A 182 -6.61 -19.07 -7.36
CA LYS A 182 -5.85 -19.96 -6.47
C LYS A 182 -6.68 -21.06 -5.80
N TYR A 183 -7.89 -20.75 -5.34
CA TYR A 183 -8.81 -21.79 -4.84
C TYR A 183 -9.39 -22.63 -5.98
N GLY A 184 -9.49 -22.08 -7.18
CA GLY A 184 -9.86 -22.79 -8.40
C GLY A 184 -8.89 -23.90 -8.79
N ASP A 185 -7.60 -23.57 -8.86
CA ASP A 185 -6.52 -24.51 -9.19
C ASP A 185 -6.42 -25.63 -8.14
N GLN A 186 -6.71 -25.33 -6.87
CA GLN A 186 -6.77 -26.32 -5.79
C GLN A 186 -8.00 -27.24 -5.91
N SER A 187 -9.13 -26.73 -6.41
CA SER A 187 -10.38 -27.49 -6.53
C SER A 187 -10.45 -28.44 -7.73
N GLU A 188 -9.61 -28.25 -8.76
CA GLU A 188 -9.49 -29.20 -9.88
C GLU A 188 -8.92 -30.57 -9.45
N ILE A 189 -8.34 -30.66 -8.25
CA ILE A 189 -7.82 -31.91 -7.66
C ILE A 189 -8.92 -32.66 -6.88
N GLU A 190 -10.03 -32.02 -6.49
CA GLU A 190 -11.01 -32.62 -5.57
C GLU A 190 -12.47 -32.69 -6.04
N ASP A 191 -12.96 -31.93 -7.05
CA ASP A 191 -14.35 -32.13 -7.53
C ASP A 191 -14.63 -31.63 -8.96
N VAL A 192 -15.04 -32.55 -9.84
CA VAL A 192 -15.54 -32.29 -11.22
C VAL A 192 -17.00 -31.80 -11.23
N GLU A 193 -17.68 -31.72 -10.08
CA GLU A 193 -19.11 -31.43 -10.02
C GLU A 193 -19.41 -30.27 -9.07
N ASN A 194 -19.31 -29.02 -9.56
CA ASN A 194 -20.32 -27.97 -9.35
C ASN A 194 -19.83 -26.62 -9.89
N GLY A 195 -20.58 -26.07 -10.86
CA GLY A 195 -20.36 -24.74 -11.45
C GLY A 195 -20.63 -23.57 -10.49
N LYS A 196 -19.95 -23.51 -9.34
CA LYS A 196 -19.97 -22.33 -8.46
C LYS A 196 -19.17 -21.20 -9.12
N LYS A 197 -19.84 -20.05 -9.33
CA LYS A 197 -19.21 -18.82 -9.86
C LYS A 197 -18.16 -18.21 -8.91
N ASN A 198 -18.25 -18.45 -7.61
CA ASN A 198 -17.27 -17.99 -6.61
C ASN A 198 -16.69 -19.20 -5.88
N LYS A 199 -15.38 -19.39 -6.01
CA LYS A 199 -14.63 -20.52 -5.45
C LYS A 199 -14.00 -20.19 -4.09
N ILE A 200 -14.09 -18.95 -3.64
CA ILE A 200 -13.55 -18.53 -2.34
C ILE A 200 -14.36 -19.15 -1.19
N PRO A 201 -13.72 -19.72 -0.15
CA PRO A 201 -14.40 -20.24 1.03
C PRO A 201 -15.27 -19.18 1.72
N LYS A 202 -16.40 -19.62 2.30
CA LYS A 202 -17.25 -18.72 3.11
C LYS A 202 -16.51 -18.28 4.37
N ASN A 203 -16.76 -17.04 4.81
CA ASN A 203 -16.24 -16.46 6.06
C ASN A 203 -14.71 -16.31 6.13
N ILE A 204 -14.02 -16.12 5.00
CA ILE A 204 -12.61 -15.70 5.04
C ILE A 204 -12.48 -14.32 5.70
N ARG A 205 -11.46 -14.18 6.54
CA ARG A 205 -11.08 -12.89 7.12
C ARG A 205 -9.74 -12.46 6.55
N LEU A 206 -9.74 -11.29 5.90
CA LEU A 206 -8.56 -10.60 5.41
C LEU A 206 -8.51 -9.22 6.06
N ARG A 207 -7.50 -8.97 6.89
CA ARG A 207 -7.22 -7.65 7.45
C ARG A 207 -5.94 -7.11 6.85
N ALA A 208 -6.02 -5.84 6.46
CA ALA A 208 -4.87 -5.05 6.04
C ALA A 208 -4.37 -4.21 7.21
N SER A 209 -3.06 -4.25 7.47
CA SER A 209 -2.40 -3.31 8.37
C SER A 209 -2.10 -2.01 7.62
N VAL A 210 -2.61 -0.88 8.10
CA VAL A 210 -2.29 0.45 7.58
C VAL A 210 -1.40 1.16 8.58
N LEU A 211 -0.15 1.42 8.20
CA LEU A 211 0.82 2.11 9.06
C LEU A 211 0.73 3.61 8.81
N VAL A 212 0.36 4.36 9.85
CA VAL A 212 0.27 5.82 9.83
C VAL A 212 1.28 6.44 10.79
N ASN A 213 1.84 7.59 10.42
CA ASN A 213 2.77 8.30 11.29
C ASN A 213 2.05 8.98 12.45
N VAL A 214 2.55 8.74 13.66
CA VAL A 214 2.00 9.30 14.91
C VAL A 214 3.10 10.10 15.63
N ARG A 215 3.54 11.19 15.03
CA ARG A 215 4.37 12.19 15.73
C ARG A 215 3.47 13.10 16.58
N PRO A 216 3.98 13.62 17.70
CA PRO A 216 4.09 12.93 18.99
C PRO A 216 2.72 12.72 19.68
N THR A 217 2.45 11.49 20.11
CA THR A 217 1.58 11.19 21.27
C THR A 217 2.30 10.26 22.26
N PRO A 218 2.15 10.48 23.57
CA PRO A 218 2.69 9.62 24.61
C PRO A 218 1.76 8.41 24.81
N GLY A 219 1.80 7.42 23.91
CA GLY A 219 0.90 6.25 24.00
C GLY A 219 1.65 4.93 24.15
N ILE A 220 2.45 4.60 23.14
CA ILE A 220 3.07 3.27 23.03
C ILE A 220 4.45 3.22 23.71
N GLN A 221 5.13 4.36 23.85
CA GLN A 221 6.47 4.45 24.47
C GLN A 221 6.46 4.20 25.99
N LEU A 222 5.29 4.22 26.64
CA LEU A 222 5.15 3.96 28.07
C LEU A 222 5.63 2.55 28.49
N PHE A 223 5.54 1.58 27.57
CA PHE A 223 5.90 0.18 27.85
C PHE A 223 7.37 -0.15 27.56
N GLY A 224 8.17 0.82 27.11
CA GLY A 224 9.55 0.63 26.67
C GLY A 224 9.65 0.03 25.26
N ALA A 225 10.68 0.43 24.51
CA ALA A 225 10.80 0.15 23.07
C ALA A 225 10.70 -1.34 22.69
N LYS A 226 11.23 -2.25 23.52
CA LYS A 226 11.17 -3.71 23.26
C LYS A 226 9.75 -4.27 23.34
N ALA A 227 9.00 -3.89 24.37
CA ALA A 227 7.62 -4.35 24.54
C ALA A 227 6.73 -3.79 23.43
N SER A 228 6.89 -2.50 23.11
CA SER A 228 6.20 -1.84 22.00
C SER A 228 6.46 -2.54 20.66
N ALA A 229 7.71 -2.89 20.37
CA ALA A 229 8.08 -3.61 19.14
C ALA A 229 7.50 -5.02 19.10
N ALA A 230 7.51 -5.75 20.22
CA ALA A 230 6.91 -7.08 20.32
C ALA A 230 5.39 -7.03 20.09
N MET A 231 4.70 -6.04 20.69
CA MET A 231 3.27 -5.80 20.49
C MET A 231 2.96 -5.49 19.02
N ALA A 232 3.67 -4.54 18.42
CA ALA A 232 3.50 -4.19 17.01
C ALA A 232 3.72 -5.39 16.10
N ARG A 233 4.81 -6.15 16.29
CA ARG A 233 5.09 -7.37 15.52
C ARG A 233 3.94 -8.37 15.62
N ARG A 234 3.37 -8.56 16.82
CA ARG A 234 2.28 -9.50 17.06
C ARG A 234 0.97 -9.11 16.38
N VAL A 235 0.62 -7.82 16.38
CA VAL A 235 -0.55 -7.32 15.61
C VAL A 235 -0.35 -7.62 14.13
N VAL A 236 0.80 -7.20 13.60
CA VAL A 236 1.10 -7.25 12.17
C VAL A 236 1.12 -8.70 11.69
N SER A 237 1.74 -9.64 12.45
CA SER A 237 1.77 -11.07 12.11
C SER A 237 0.39 -11.75 12.10
N ASN A 238 -0.59 -11.20 12.81
CA ASN A 238 -1.94 -11.78 12.89
C ASN A 238 -2.87 -11.28 11.77
N THR A 239 -2.42 -10.31 10.97
CA THR A 239 -3.11 -9.77 9.79
C THR A 239 -2.58 -10.38 8.49
N THR A 240 -3.34 -10.26 7.40
CA THR A 240 -2.98 -10.95 6.15
C THR A 240 -1.99 -10.16 5.29
N LEU A 241 -2.18 -8.84 5.19
CA LEU A 241 -1.39 -8.00 4.29
C LEU A 241 -1.14 -6.61 4.89
N ALA A 242 -0.22 -5.86 4.30
CA ALA A 242 -0.04 -4.43 4.57
C ALA A 242 -0.54 -3.59 3.38
N PHE A 243 -1.13 -2.45 3.70
CA PHE A 243 -1.68 -1.52 2.72
C PHE A 243 -1.21 -0.10 3.04
N SER A 244 -0.78 0.64 2.01
CA SER A 244 -0.31 2.02 2.18
C SER A 244 -0.66 2.84 0.94
N ASN A 245 -1.03 4.10 1.17
CA ASN A 245 -1.23 5.09 0.11
C ASN A 245 -0.50 6.37 0.50
N VAL A 246 0.44 6.82 -0.33
CA VAL A 246 1.17 8.05 -0.11
C VAL A 246 0.95 8.98 -1.29
N VAL A 247 0.47 10.19 -1.00
CA VAL A 247 0.24 11.22 -2.01
C VAL A 247 1.59 11.82 -2.41
N GLY A 248 1.93 11.72 -3.69
CA GLY A 248 3.13 12.35 -4.26
C GLY A 248 2.84 13.66 -4.97
N PRO A 249 3.82 14.16 -5.75
CA PRO A 249 3.72 15.48 -6.38
C PRO A 249 2.67 15.52 -7.48
N VAL A 250 2.04 16.70 -7.63
CA VAL A 250 1.05 16.97 -8.68
C VAL A 250 1.72 17.24 -10.02
N GLU A 251 2.92 17.79 -10.00
CA GLU A 251 3.71 18.12 -11.19
C GLU A 251 4.71 17.01 -11.52
N GLU A 252 5.10 16.92 -12.79
CA GLU A 252 6.24 16.09 -13.18
C GLU A 252 7.54 16.70 -12.63
N ILE A 253 8.37 15.88 -12.01
CA ILE A 253 9.59 16.32 -11.33
C ILE A 253 10.83 15.85 -12.08
N SER A 254 11.91 16.62 -11.94
CA SER A 254 13.24 16.26 -12.35
C SER A 254 14.16 16.09 -11.14
N PHE A 255 15.05 15.11 -11.22
CA PHE A 255 16.11 14.89 -10.26
C PHE A 255 17.45 15.22 -10.92
N TYR A 256 18.09 16.31 -10.48
CA TYR A 256 19.34 16.82 -11.07
C TYR A 256 19.30 16.97 -12.60
N GLY A 257 18.18 17.49 -13.14
CA GLY A 257 17.99 17.71 -14.58
C GLY A 257 17.50 16.48 -15.36
N HIS A 258 17.34 15.33 -14.72
CA HIS A 258 16.77 14.12 -15.33
C HIS A 258 15.28 13.99 -14.96
N PRO A 259 14.35 14.00 -15.94
CA PRO A 259 12.92 13.79 -15.66
C PRO A 259 12.67 12.43 -15.00
N VAL A 260 11.87 12.42 -13.94
CA VAL A 260 11.47 11.20 -13.25
C VAL A 260 10.27 10.60 -13.97
N ALA A 261 10.40 9.36 -14.46
CA ALA A 261 9.32 8.68 -15.20
C ALA A 261 8.21 8.14 -14.27
N TYR A 262 8.60 7.57 -13.13
CA TYR A 262 7.70 7.00 -12.12
C TYR A 262 8.35 6.98 -10.74
N ILE A 263 7.52 6.81 -9.70
CA ILE A 263 7.94 6.63 -8.29
C ILE A 263 7.25 5.37 -7.78
N ALA A 264 8.03 4.40 -7.28
CA ALA A 264 7.53 3.11 -6.81
C ALA A 264 8.10 2.75 -5.42
N PRO A 265 7.57 3.35 -4.33
CA PRO A 265 8.04 3.08 -2.98
C PRO A 265 7.51 1.74 -2.47
N SER A 266 8.32 1.04 -1.69
CA SER A 266 7.90 -0.18 -1.00
C SER A 266 8.73 -0.44 0.26
N VAL A 267 8.33 -1.42 1.05
CA VAL A 267 9.00 -1.82 2.30
C VAL A 267 9.18 -3.34 2.38
N TYR A 268 10.21 -3.77 3.10
CA TYR A 268 10.48 -5.17 3.42
C TYR A 268 10.84 -5.32 4.92
N GLY A 269 10.87 -6.56 5.41
CA GLY A 269 11.10 -6.85 6.83
C GLY A 269 9.83 -6.83 7.70
N SER A 270 8.65 -6.64 7.10
CA SER A 270 7.36 -6.84 7.78
C SER A 270 6.93 -8.32 7.71
N PRO A 271 6.24 -8.86 8.73
CA PRO A 271 5.72 -10.23 8.75
C PRO A 271 4.48 -10.39 7.86
N HIS A 272 4.56 -9.89 6.62
CA HIS A 272 3.55 -10.00 5.58
C HIS A 272 4.15 -10.63 4.33
N ALA A 273 3.40 -11.53 3.70
CA ALA A 273 3.74 -12.06 2.39
C ALA A 273 3.33 -11.12 1.25
N LEU A 274 2.42 -10.19 1.51
CA LEU A 274 1.95 -9.20 0.54
C LEU A 274 1.87 -7.82 1.19
N THR A 275 2.51 -6.85 0.55
CA THR A 275 2.33 -5.44 0.83
C THR A 275 1.93 -4.73 -0.45
N ILE A 276 0.89 -3.91 -0.40
CA ILE A 276 0.38 -3.11 -1.51
C ILE A 276 0.57 -1.63 -1.20
N HIS A 277 1.27 -0.92 -2.06
CA HIS A 277 1.42 0.53 -2.00
C HIS A 277 0.75 1.19 -3.20
N PHE A 278 0.07 2.31 -2.95
CA PHE A 278 -0.37 3.24 -3.97
C PHE A 278 0.43 4.53 -3.85
N GLN A 279 1.01 4.98 -4.96
CA GLN A 279 1.80 6.21 -5.03
C GLN A 279 1.31 7.05 -6.19
N SER A 280 0.75 8.23 -5.91
CA SER A 280 0.38 9.18 -6.96
C SER A 280 1.61 9.97 -7.43
N TYR A 281 1.70 10.23 -8.73
CA TYR A 281 2.73 11.08 -9.31
C TYR A 281 2.20 11.70 -10.61
N GLY A 282 2.02 13.02 -10.65
CA GLY A 282 1.39 13.68 -11.79
C GLY A 282 -0.05 13.18 -12.00
N SER A 283 -0.36 12.78 -13.24
CA SER A 283 -1.60 12.11 -13.63
C SER A 283 -1.56 10.58 -13.49
N LYS A 284 -0.50 10.03 -12.88
CA LYS A 284 -0.28 8.59 -12.75
C LYS A 284 -0.52 8.12 -11.32
N MET A 285 -1.03 6.89 -11.19
CA MET A 285 -1.03 6.14 -9.94
C MET A 285 -0.20 4.88 -10.13
N THR A 286 0.88 4.73 -9.36
CA THR A 286 1.69 3.52 -9.37
C THR A 286 1.23 2.60 -8.24
N ILE A 287 0.80 1.40 -8.61
CA ILE A 287 0.53 0.27 -7.71
C ILE A 287 1.85 -0.48 -7.56
N VAL A 288 2.35 -0.62 -6.33
CA VAL A 288 3.61 -1.34 -6.05
C VAL A 288 3.30 -2.51 -5.13
N LEU A 289 3.71 -3.71 -5.54
CA LEU A 289 3.58 -4.93 -4.76
C LEU A 289 4.94 -5.34 -4.23
N ALA A 290 5.05 -5.63 -2.94
CA ALA A 290 6.13 -6.43 -2.38
C ALA A 290 5.58 -7.78 -1.94
N VAL A 291 6.10 -8.85 -2.53
CA VAL A 291 5.60 -10.21 -2.28
C VAL A 291 6.68 -11.18 -1.82
N ASP A 292 6.29 -12.17 -1.01
CA ASP A 292 7.05 -13.41 -0.88
C ASP A 292 6.78 -14.29 -2.12
N PRO A 293 7.79 -14.60 -2.95
CA PRO A 293 7.61 -15.41 -4.16
C PRO A 293 7.15 -16.85 -3.87
N ASP A 294 7.36 -17.38 -2.67
CA ASP A 294 6.85 -18.71 -2.32
C ASP A 294 5.33 -18.70 -2.08
N VAL A 295 4.77 -17.54 -1.73
CA VAL A 295 3.33 -17.35 -1.43
C VAL A 295 2.59 -16.82 -2.65
N ILE A 296 3.19 -15.86 -3.37
CA ILE A 296 2.67 -15.28 -4.61
C ILE A 296 3.75 -15.46 -5.69
N PRO A 297 3.76 -16.61 -6.39
CA PRO A 297 4.81 -16.94 -7.36
C PRO A 297 4.86 -16.00 -8.57
N ASP A 298 3.69 -15.54 -9.01
CA ASP A 298 3.54 -14.60 -10.11
C ASP A 298 2.89 -13.30 -9.62
N PRO A 299 3.69 -12.32 -9.16
CA PRO A 299 3.17 -11.04 -8.74
C PRO A 299 2.71 -10.15 -9.89
N HIS A 300 3.16 -10.41 -11.13
CA HIS A 300 2.70 -9.66 -12.31
C HIS A 300 1.24 -9.98 -12.61
N GLU A 301 0.83 -11.25 -12.47
CA GLU A 301 -0.58 -11.64 -12.60
C GLU A 301 -1.48 -10.92 -11.56
N LEU A 302 -0.98 -10.67 -10.35
CA LEU A 302 -1.71 -9.92 -9.33
C LEU A 302 -1.80 -8.42 -9.68
N CYS A 303 -0.75 -7.84 -10.27
CA CYS A 303 -0.82 -6.48 -10.82
C CYS A 303 -1.88 -6.38 -11.93
N ASP A 304 -1.91 -7.34 -12.83
CA ASP A 304 -2.87 -7.38 -13.94
C ASP A 304 -4.31 -7.51 -13.43
N ASP A 305 -4.52 -8.27 -12.36
CA ASP A 305 -5.82 -8.34 -11.69
C ASP A 305 -6.28 -7.01 -11.09
N LEU A 306 -5.36 -6.25 -10.48
CA LEU A 306 -5.66 -4.95 -9.89
C LEU A 306 -6.00 -3.93 -10.97
N GLU A 307 -5.21 -3.89 -12.05
CA GLU A 307 -5.48 -3.05 -13.21
C GLU A 307 -6.81 -3.42 -13.88
N LYS A 308 -7.04 -4.71 -14.12
CA LYS A 308 -8.29 -5.16 -14.74
C LYS A 308 -9.52 -4.87 -13.87
N SER A 309 -9.35 -4.94 -12.56
CA SER A 309 -10.42 -4.58 -11.61
C SER A 309 -10.73 -3.09 -11.66
N LEU A 310 -9.72 -2.22 -11.81
CA LEU A 310 -9.93 -0.80 -12.02
C LEU A 310 -10.70 -0.52 -13.32
N GLU A 311 -10.34 -1.18 -14.42
CA GLU A 311 -11.07 -1.05 -15.70
C GLU A 311 -12.56 -1.41 -15.53
N ILE A 312 -12.85 -2.57 -14.94
CA ILE A 312 -14.23 -3.04 -14.75
C ILE A 312 -15.03 -2.09 -13.85
N ILE A 313 -14.43 -1.62 -12.76
CA ILE A 313 -15.08 -0.68 -11.84
C ILE A 313 -15.33 0.65 -12.54
N LYS A 314 -14.37 1.14 -13.34
CA LYS A 314 -14.52 2.36 -14.15
C LYS A 314 -15.66 2.23 -15.15
N ASP A 315 -15.68 1.15 -15.91
CA ASP A 315 -16.72 0.90 -16.91
C ASP A 315 -18.10 0.81 -16.25
N GLY A 316 -18.21 0.16 -15.10
CA GLY A 316 -19.44 0.12 -14.31
C GLY A 316 -19.87 1.49 -13.77
N ALA A 317 -18.90 2.31 -13.31
CA ALA A 317 -19.16 3.64 -12.78
C ALA A 317 -19.63 4.64 -13.84
N LEU A 318 -19.25 4.44 -15.12
CA LEU A 318 -19.67 5.26 -16.25
C LEU A 318 -21.14 5.06 -16.66
N VAL A 319 -21.80 4.01 -16.15
CA VAL A 319 -23.18 3.65 -16.48
C VAL A 319 -24.19 4.13 -15.41
N ILE A 320 -23.70 4.68 -14.30
CA ILE A 320 -24.49 5.19 -13.16
C ILE A 320 -24.73 6.70 -13.35
#